data_AF-A0A6L8N4J5-F1
#
_entry.id   AF-A0A6L8N4J5-F1
#
_cell.length_a   1.000
_cell.length_b   1.000
_cell.length_c   1.000
_cell.angle_alpha   90.00
_cell.angle_beta   90.00
_cell.angle_gamma   90.00
#
_symmetry.space_group_name_H-M   'P 1'
#
loop_
_entity.id
_entity.type
_entity.pdbx_description
1 polymer ?
#
loop_
_entity_poly.entity_id
_entity_poly.type
_entity_poly.pdbx_seq_one_letter_code
_entity_poly.pdbx_strand_id
1 'polypeptide(L)'
;MALVAFGNITDFGTNREFVRHVLAMDTTFRDEDVMWRAVESRTVADIAYVAIIVWETLAAVVLLVAVGLWAGALRRGRHPERARRATTLGLIMVLLLFGLGFIVIGGEWFQMWQSADWNGLEPAGRNVMVAAFVLIVVHLPGGQGGEGRR
;
A
#
# COMPACT_ATOMS: atom_id res chain seq x y z
N MET A 1 1.30 7.17 -2.22
CA MET A 1 2.43 6.31 -2.64
C MET A 1 3.72 7.06 -2.83
N ALA A 2 3.85 8.00 -3.79
CA ALA A 2 5.15 8.67 -4.02
C ALA A 2 5.74 9.31 -2.75
N LEU A 3 4.92 10.01 -1.96
CA LEU A 3 5.36 10.57 -0.67
C LEU A 3 5.70 9.52 0.39
N VAL A 4 5.02 8.37 0.37
CA VAL A 4 5.31 7.26 1.30
C VAL A 4 6.66 6.64 0.96
N ALA A 5 6.88 6.33 -0.33
CA ALA A 5 8.16 5.81 -0.82
C ALA A 5 9.31 6.80 -0.52
N PHE A 6 9.08 8.10 -0.79
CA PHE A 6 10.05 9.14 -0.48
C PHE A 6 10.38 9.18 1.01
N GLY A 7 9.37 9.19 1.88
CA GLY A 7 9.55 9.15 3.33
C GLY A 7 10.35 7.94 3.79
N ASN A 8 10.04 6.74 3.31
CA ASN A 8 10.78 5.53 3.63
C ASN A 8 12.23 5.54 3.11
N ILE A 9 12.50 6.19 1.98
CA ILE A 9 13.87 6.34 1.46
C ILE A 9 14.67 7.35 2.30
N THR A 10 14.08 8.49 2.65
CA THR A 10 14.79 9.58 3.34
C THR A 10 14.90 9.38 4.85
N ASP A 11 13.89 8.78 5.46
CA ASP A 11 13.88 8.40 6.88
C ASP A 11 13.99 6.87 7.01
N PHE A 12 15.08 6.35 6.44
CA PHE A 12 15.33 4.91 6.36
C PHE A 12 15.52 4.28 7.75
N GLY A 13 16.17 4.99 8.67
CA GLY A 13 16.50 4.48 10.00
C GLY A 13 15.24 4.17 10.82
N THR A 14 14.35 5.15 10.95
CA THR A 14 13.14 5.04 11.78
C THR A 14 12.20 3.95 11.27
N ASN A 15 11.92 3.96 9.97
CA ASN A 15 11.00 3.00 9.35
C ASN A 15 11.57 1.58 9.25
N ARG A 16 12.91 1.43 9.21
CA ARG A 16 13.55 0.12 9.35
C ARG A 16 13.37 -0.44 10.76
N GLU A 17 13.55 0.37 11.80
CA GLU A 17 13.30 -0.09 13.17
C GLU A 17 11.83 -0.46 13.37
N PHE A 18 10.89 0.26 12.74
CA PHE A 18 9.48 -0.15 12.72
C PHE A 18 9.30 -1.59 12.23
N VAL A 19 9.86 -1.95 11.06
CA VAL A 19 9.73 -3.32 10.53
C VAL A 19 10.44 -4.34 11.44
N ARG A 20 11.59 -3.98 12.01
CA ARG A 20 12.30 -4.85 12.95
C ARG A 20 11.48 -5.17 14.19
N HIS A 21 10.88 -4.17 14.83
CA HIS A 21 10.08 -4.37 16.04
C HIS A 21 8.77 -5.12 15.76
N VAL A 22 8.13 -4.87 14.62
CA VAL A 22 6.95 -5.63 14.20
C VAL A 22 7.29 -7.11 14.02
N LEU A 23 8.35 -7.42 13.26
CA LEU A 23 8.74 -8.81 13.00
C LEU A 23 9.29 -9.53 14.24
N ALA A 24 10.02 -8.82 15.10
CA ALA A 24 10.55 -9.39 16.34
C ALA A 24 9.48 -9.61 17.41
N MET A 25 8.30 -8.98 17.29
CA MET A 25 7.22 -9.03 18.28
C MET A 25 7.66 -8.67 19.71
N ASP A 26 8.76 -7.93 19.86
CA ASP A 26 9.44 -7.71 21.14
C ASP A 26 8.72 -6.68 22.04
N THR A 27 7.82 -5.90 21.45
CA THR A 27 6.95 -4.92 22.11
C THR A 27 5.49 -5.38 22.23
N THR A 28 5.20 -6.66 21.95
CA THR A 28 3.87 -7.26 22.14
C THR A 28 3.70 -7.76 23.59
N PHE A 29 2.58 -8.43 23.90
CA PHE A 29 2.36 -9.04 25.22
C PHE A 29 3.27 -10.25 25.51
N ARG A 30 4.04 -10.72 24.51
CA ARG A 30 5.00 -11.83 24.61
C ARG A 30 4.38 -13.14 25.12
N ASP A 31 3.14 -13.40 24.71
CA ASP A 31 2.44 -14.66 24.99
C ASP A 31 3.16 -15.84 24.30
N GLU A 32 3.54 -16.85 25.09
CA GLU A 32 4.32 -18.00 24.62
C GLU A 32 3.64 -18.74 23.46
N ASP A 33 2.31 -18.71 23.39
CA ASP A 33 1.52 -19.41 22.36
C ASP A 33 1.68 -18.79 20.95
N VAL A 34 2.13 -17.53 20.85
CA VAL A 34 2.26 -16.81 19.56
C VAL A 34 3.69 -16.42 19.22
N MET A 35 4.60 -16.39 20.21
CA MET A 35 5.98 -15.93 20.00
C MET A 35 6.81 -16.83 19.07
N TRP A 36 6.37 -18.06 18.78
CA TRP A 36 7.02 -18.93 17.79
C TRP A 36 7.07 -18.33 16.38
N ARG A 37 6.23 -17.31 16.10
CA ARG A 37 6.17 -16.60 14.81
C ARG A 37 7.21 -15.49 14.69
N ALA A 38 7.83 -15.08 15.79
CA ALA A 38 8.73 -13.94 15.82
C ALA A 38 9.98 -14.19 14.96
N VAL A 39 10.44 -13.13 14.30
CA VAL A 39 11.65 -13.14 13.48
C VAL A 39 12.65 -12.16 14.07
N GLU A 40 13.60 -12.69 14.86
CA GLU A 40 14.62 -11.90 15.55
C GLU A 40 15.81 -11.51 14.67
N SER A 41 15.90 -12.08 13.46
CA SER A 41 16.99 -11.80 12.53
C SER A 41 16.86 -10.40 11.91
N ARG A 42 17.74 -9.49 12.34
CA ARG A 42 17.83 -8.12 11.78
C ARG A 42 18.03 -8.11 10.27
N THR A 43 18.78 -9.07 9.73
CA THR A 43 19.01 -9.16 8.29
C THR A 43 17.72 -9.49 7.53
N VAL A 44 16.88 -10.38 8.05
CA VAL A 44 15.59 -10.72 7.43
C VAL A 44 14.66 -9.50 7.48
N ALA A 45 14.61 -8.80 8.61
CA ALA A 45 13.83 -7.58 8.74
C ALA A 45 14.29 -6.47 7.78
N ASP A 46 15.59 -6.30 7.60
CA ASP A 46 16.16 -5.31 6.68
C ASP A 46 15.82 -5.65 5.22
N ILE A 47 15.90 -6.93 4.84
CA ILE A 47 15.49 -7.39 3.50
C ILE A 47 14.00 -7.13 3.29
N ALA A 48 13.16 -7.44 4.27
CA ALA A 48 11.71 -7.17 4.20
C ALA A 48 11.44 -5.67 4.03
N TYR A 49 12.14 -4.82 4.77
CA TYR A 49 12.00 -3.38 4.68
C TYR A 49 12.43 -2.82 3.31
N VAL A 50 13.55 -3.29 2.76
CA VAL A 50 13.97 -2.92 1.40
C VAL A 50 12.95 -3.38 0.36
N ALA A 51 12.38 -4.57 0.51
CA ALA A 51 11.32 -5.07 -0.37
C ALA A 51 10.07 -4.18 -0.34
N ILE A 52 9.70 -3.67 0.84
CA ILE A 52 8.61 -2.68 1.00
C ILE A 52 8.92 -1.40 0.20
N ILE A 53 10.11 -0.82 0.36
CA ILE A 53 10.50 0.40 -0.37
C ILE A 53 10.46 0.20 -1.88
N VAL A 54 10.99 -0.93 -2.36
CA VAL A 54 10.97 -1.26 -3.79
C VAL A 54 9.53 -1.35 -4.28
N TRP A 55 8.65 -2.03 -3.55
CA TRP A 55 7.23 -2.16 -3.89
C TRP A 55 6.51 -0.80 -3.91
N GLU A 56 6.74 0.04 -2.90
CA GLU A 56 6.17 1.38 -2.82
C GLU A 56 6.61 2.27 -3.98
N THR A 57 7.89 2.18 -4.34
CA THR A 57 8.49 2.94 -5.44
C THR A 57 7.87 2.50 -6.77
N LEU A 58 7.76 1.19 -7.01
CA LEU A 58 7.12 0.66 -8.21
C LEU A 58 5.64 1.06 -8.28
N ALA A 59 4.89 0.95 -7.18
CA ALA A 59 3.50 1.39 -7.12
C ALA A 59 3.35 2.90 -7.38
N ALA A 60 4.26 3.71 -6.84
CA ALA A 60 4.30 5.15 -7.09
C ALA A 60 4.53 5.47 -8.57
N VAL A 61 5.51 4.82 -9.21
CA VAL A 61 5.79 4.99 -10.64
C VAL A 61 4.58 4.61 -11.49
N VAL A 62 3.96 3.45 -11.23
CA VAL A 62 2.77 3.00 -11.97
C VAL A 62 1.61 4.02 -11.84
N LEU A 63 1.37 4.54 -10.63
CA LEU A 63 0.32 5.53 -10.40
C LEU A 63 0.64 6.89 -11.05
N LEU A 64 1.90 7.33 -11.05
CA LEU A 64 2.32 8.56 -11.75
C LEU A 64 2.17 8.44 -13.27
N VAL A 65 2.52 7.27 -13.84
CA VAL A 65 2.25 6.98 -15.25
C VAL A 65 0.75 7.01 -15.53
N ALA A 66 -0.08 6.45 -14.64
CA ALA A 66 -1.54 6.51 -14.78
C ALA A 66 -2.05 7.96 -14.81
N VAL A 67 -1.55 8.84 -13.94
CA VAL A 67 -1.88 10.28 -13.95
C VAL A 67 -1.53 10.93 -15.29
N GLY A 68 -0.33 10.64 -15.84
CA GLY A 68 0.07 11.14 -17.16
C GLY A 68 -0.85 10.64 -18.29
N LEU A 69 -1.26 9.36 -18.23
CA LEU A 69 -2.21 8.78 -19.18
C LEU A 69 -3.60 9.42 -19.09
N TRP A 70 -4.09 9.70 -17.87
CA TRP A 70 -5.33 10.42 -17.65
C TRP A 70 -5.28 11.83 -18.23
N ALA A 71 -4.23 12.60 -17.94
CA ALA A 71 -4.05 13.95 -18.47
C ALA A 71 -4.01 13.96 -20.02
N GLY A 72 -3.32 12.99 -20.62
CA GLY A 72 -3.28 12.84 -22.08
C GLY A 72 -4.61 12.45 -22.70
N ALA A 73 -5.37 11.57 -22.06
CA ALA A 73 -6.69 11.14 -22.54
C ALA A 73 -7.71 12.28 -22.47
N LEU A 74 -7.75 13.02 -21.36
CA LEU A 74 -8.63 14.16 -21.16
C LEU A 74 -8.36 15.27 -22.18
N ARG A 75 -7.09 15.61 -22.44
CA ARG A 75 -6.71 16.63 -23.45
C ARG A 75 -7.11 16.25 -24.88
N ARG A 76 -7.19 14.96 -25.18
CA ARG A 76 -7.48 14.44 -26.53
C ARG A 76 -8.93 13.99 -26.70
N GLY A 77 -9.78 14.11 -25.68
CA GLY A 77 -11.16 13.61 -25.70
C GLY A 77 -11.25 12.10 -25.95
N ARG A 78 -10.23 11.31 -25.54
CA ARG A 78 -10.16 9.87 -25.80
C ARG A 78 -10.62 9.06 -24.59
N HIS A 79 -11.14 7.86 -24.86
CA HIS A 79 -11.49 6.93 -23.80
C HIS A 79 -10.23 6.50 -23.01
N PRO A 80 -10.19 6.70 -21.68
CA PRO A 80 -8.96 6.58 -20.88
C PRO A 80 -8.64 5.12 -20.49
N GLU A 81 -8.80 4.16 -21.40
CA GLU A 81 -8.69 2.73 -21.06
C GLU A 81 -7.30 2.35 -20.49
N ARG A 82 -6.22 2.82 -21.12
CA ARG A 82 -4.86 2.59 -20.63
C ARG A 82 -4.63 3.23 -19.26
N ALA A 83 -5.21 4.40 -19.03
CA ALA A 83 -5.12 5.09 -17.75
C ALA A 83 -5.86 4.31 -16.66
N ARG A 84 -7.07 3.81 -16.94
CA ARG A 84 -7.83 2.93 -16.03
C ARG A 84 -7.03 1.69 -15.66
N ARG A 85 -6.49 0.95 -16.64
CA ARG A 85 -5.69 -0.26 -16.38
C ARG A 85 -4.45 0.02 -15.51
N ALA A 86 -3.73 1.11 -15.80
CA ALA A 86 -2.57 1.52 -15.00
C ALA A 86 -2.98 1.93 -13.58
N THR A 87 -4.08 2.67 -13.42
CA THR A 87 -4.65 3.00 -12.10
C THR A 87 -5.01 1.74 -11.34
N THR A 88 -5.73 0.79 -11.95
CA THR A 88 -6.09 -0.49 -11.33
C THR A 88 -4.87 -1.23 -10.83
N LEU A 89 -3.85 -1.42 -11.67
CA LEU A 89 -2.62 -2.10 -11.28
C LEU A 89 -1.96 -1.43 -10.07
N GLY A 90 -1.77 -0.11 -10.13
CA GLY A 90 -1.16 0.65 -9.05
C GLY A 90 -1.96 0.54 -7.74
N LEU A 91 -3.29 0.63 -7.80
CA LEU A 91 -4.16 0.51 -6.61
C LEU A 91 -4.16 -0.91 -6.02
N ILE A 92 -4.12 -1.95 -6.87
CA ILE A 92 -3.96 -3.33 -6.38
C ILE A 92 -2.62 -3.50 -5.68
N MET A 93 -1.53 -2.92 -6.18
CA MET A 93 -0.25 -2.93 -5.48
C MET A 93 -0.34 -2.24 -4.11
N VAL A 94 -1.07 -1.13 -3.99
CA VAL A 94 -1.32 -0.46 -2.70
C VAL A 94 -2.11 -1.36 -1.74
N LEU A 95 -3.17 -2.02 -2.23
CA LEU A 95 -3.98 -2.94 -1.43
C LEU A 95 -3.17 -4.16 -0.97
N LEU A 96 -2.29 -4.70 -1.81
CA LEU A 96 -1.41 -5.79 -1.42
C LEU A 96 -0.41 -5.35 -0.35
N LEU A 97 0.18 -4.16 -0.49
CA LEU A 97 1.12 -3.68 0.51
C LEU A 97 0.43 -3.42 1.85
N PHE A 98 -0.58 -2.56 1.89
CA PHE A 98 -1.17 -2.12 3.16
C PHE A 98 -2.21 -3.11 3.69
N GLY A 99 -3.00 -3.73 2.83
CA GLY A 99 -3.99 -4.72 3.23
C GLY A 99 -3.33 -6.04 3.63
N LEU A 100 -2.62 -6.67 2.69
CA LEU A 100 -1.99 -7.96 2.97
C LEU A 100 -0.72 -7.81 3.84
N GLY A 101 0.19 -6.90 3.48
CA GLY A 101 1.44 -6.72 4.22
C GLY A 101 1.26 -6.15 5.62
N PHE A 102 0.62 -4.99 5.76
CA PHE A 102 0.52 -4.31 7.07
C PHE A 102 -0.66 -4.81 7.92
N ILE A 103 -1.87 -4.96 7.37
CA ILE A 103 -3.03 -5.38 8.17
C ILE A 103 -2.98 -6.88 8.45
N VAL A 104 -2.91 -7.72 7.43
CA VAL A 104 -2.97 -9.18 7.64
C VAL A 104 -1.67 -9.73 8.21
N ILE A 105 -0.52 -9.45 7.60
CA ILE A 105 0.75 -10.00 8.08
C ILE A 105 1.23 -9.22 9.32
N GLY A 106 1.39 -7.91 9.24
CA GLY A 106 1.82 -7.11 10.39
C GLY A 106 0.84 -7.17 11.57
N GLY A 107 -0.41 -6.80 11.33
CA GLY A 107 -1.48 -6.79 12.33
C GLY A 107 -1.78 -8.16 12.89
N GLU A 108 -2.30 -9.06 12.07
CA GLU A 108 -2.85 -10.33 12.56
C GLU A 108 -1.77 -11.40 12.81
N TRP A 109 -0.80 -11.58 11.91
CA TRP A 109 0.21 -12.63 12.11
C TRP A 109 1.23 -12.27 13.20
N PHE A 110 1.77 -11.04 13.15
CA PHE A 110 2.78 -10.52 14.08
C PHE A 110 2.22 -9.73 15.26
N GLN A 111 0.89 -9.63 15.40
CA GLN A 111 0.25 -8.95 16.54
C GLN A 111 0.68 -7.47 16.69
N MET A 112 0.97 -6.79 15.58
CA MET A 112 1.37 -5.37 15.56
C MET A 112 0.37 -4.46 16.29
N TRP A 113 -0.90 -4.86 16.37
CA TRP A 113 -1.93 -4.12 17.10
C TRP A 113 -1.67 -4.01 18.61
N GLN A 114 -0.87 -4.91 19.19
CA GLN A 114 -0.54 -4.91 20.62
C GLN A 114 0.53 -3.88 20.98
N SER A 115 1.37 -3.48 20.02
CA SER A 115 2.43 -2.50 20.26
C SER A 115 1.87 -1.08 20.35
N ALA A 116 2.26 -0.32 21.35
CA ALA A 116 1.88 1.10 21.46
C ALA A 116 2.71 1.98 20.51
N ASP A 117 3.99 1.67 20.36
CA ASP A 117 4.94 2.50 19.61
C ASP A 117 5.05 2.08 18.14
N TRP A 118 4.89 0.78 17.85
CA TRP A 118 5.17 0.19 16.54
C TRP A 118 3.91 -0.34 15.87
N ASN A 119 2.85 0.46 15.84
CA ASN A 119 1.57 0.09 15.25
C ASN A 119 1.21 0.93 14.01
N GLY A 120 1.19 0.29 12.85
CA GLY A 120 0.91 0.92 11.55
C GLY A 120 -0.52 0.72 11.04
N LEU A 121 -1.45 0.17 11.83
CA LEU A 121 -2.76 -0.25 11.34
C LEU A 121 -3.66 0.91 10.91
N GLU A 122 -3.66 2.02 11.66
CA GLU A 122 -4.46 3.19 11.28
C GLU A 122 -3.98 3.81 9.94
N PRO A 123 -2.68 4.10 9.75
CA PRO A 123 -2.16 4.51 8.45
C PRO A 123 -2.45 3.50 7.32
N ALA A 124 -2.30 2.20 7.59
CA ALA A 124 -2.57 1.15 6.61
C ALA A 124 -4.05 1.12 6.21
N GLY A 125 -4.96 1.18 7.19
CA GLY A 125 -6.40 1.22 6.98
C GLY A 125 -6.83 2.43 6.12
N ARG A 126 -6.27 3.61 6.39
CA ARG A 126 -6.52 4.80 5.56
C ARG A 126 -6.07 4.61 4.11
N ASN A 127 -4.87 4.05 3.89
CA ASN A 127 -4.39 3.79 2.53
C ASN A 127 -5.26 2.76 1.79
N VAL A 128 -5.67 1.68 2.47
CA VAL A 128 -6.58 0.67 1.92
C VAL A 128 -7.92 1.29 1.54
N MET A 129 -8.52 2.09 2.43
CA MET A 129 -9.80 2.74 2.19
C MET A 129 -9.75 3.67 0.97
N VAL A 130 -8.73 4.52 0.88
CA VAL A 130 -8.54 5.41 -0.28
C VAL A 130 -8.33 4.59 -1.54
N ALA A 131 -7.50 3.55 -1.51
CA ALA A 131 -7.23 2.73 -2.68
C ALA A 131 -8.49 2.00 -3.18
N ALA A 132 -9.26 1.40 -2.26
CA ALA A 132 -10.52 0.74 -2.58
C ALA A 132 -11.56 1.72 -3.13
N PHE A 133 -11.70 2.90 -2.53
CA PHE A 133 -12.61 3.94 -3.01
C PHE A 133 -12.28 4.37 -4.44
N VAL A 134 -11.01 4.70 -4.72
CA VAL A 134 -10.59 5.11 -6.08
C VAL A 134 -10.78 3.96 -7.07
N LEU A 135 -10.53 2.71 -6.66
CA LEU A 135 -10.72 1.55 -7.51
C LEU A 135 -12.18 1.40 -7.92
N ILE A 136 -13.12 1.57 -6.98
CA ILE A 136 -14.56 1.57 -7.27
C ILE A 136 -14.89 2.70 -8.26
N VAL A 137 -14.48 3.94 -7.95
CA VAL A 137 -14.77 5.11 -8.80
C VAL A 137 -14.25 4.93 -10.24
N VAL A 138 -13.05 4.39 -10.42
CA VAL A 138 -12.44 4.14 -11.73
C VAL A 138 -13.18 3.08 -12.54
N HIS A 139 -13.96 2.20 -11.91
CA HIS A 139 -14.74 1.15 -12.58
C HIS A 139 -16.24 1.41 -12.60
N LEU A 140 -16.72 2.52 -12.04
CA LEU A 140 -18.12 2.90 -12.20
C LEU A 140 -18.45 3.00 -13.71
N PRO A 141 -19.60 2.43 -14.15
CA PRO A 141 -20.10 2.66 -15.50
C PRO A 141 -20.25 4.16 -15.71
N GLY A 142 -19.58 4.71 -16.72
CA GLY A 142 -19.87 6.09 -17.13
C GLY A 142 -21.33 6.15 -17.54
N GLY A 143 -22.10 7.09 -16.97
CA GLY A 143 -23.49 7.26 -17.36
C GLY A 143 -23.57 7.40 -18.87
N GLN A 144 -24.13 6.39 -19.55
CA GLN A 144 -24.58 6.50 -20.93
C GLN A 144 -25.83 7.38 -20.91
N GLY A 145 -25.62 8.68 -20.73
CA GLY A 145 -26.66 9.70 -20.83
C GLY A 145 -26.97 10.00 -22.29
N GLY A 146 -27.78 9.13 -22.90
CA GLY A 146 -28.64 9.37 -24.07
C GLY A 146 -28.23 10.41 -25.10
N GLU A 147 -27.37 10.04 -26.06
CA GLU A 147 -27.41 10.60 -27.41
C GLU A 147 -27.92 9.51 -28.36
N GLY A 148 -29.23 9.30 -28.31
CA GLY A 148 -29.94 8.32 -29.12
C GLY A 148 -31.40 8.70 -29.25
N ARG A 149 -31.67 9.85 -29.88
CA ARG A 149 -32.94 10.21 -30.54
C ARG A 149 -32.89 11.65 -31.05
N ARG A 150 -32.47 11.84 -32.31
CA ARG A 150 -33.06 12.80 -33.25
C ARG A 150 -33.05 12.19 -34.63
#